data_AF-A0A956DDC3-F1
#
_entry.id   AF-A0A956DDC3-F1
#
_cell.length_a   1.000
_cell.length_b   1.000
_cell.length_c   1.000
_cell.angle_alpha   90.00
_cell.angle_beta   90.00
_cell.angle_gamma   90.00
#
_symmetry.space_group_name_H-M   'P 1'
#
loop_
_entity.id
_entity.type
_entity.pdbx_description
1 polymer ?
#
loop_
_entity_poly.entity_id
_entity_poly.type
_entity_poly.pdbx_seq_one_letter_code
_entity_poly.pdbx_strand_id
1 'polypeptide(L)'
;MTDVLATLRETELDDRALVHELVRVLDLAYARDDRSIRHAYATCLLEVGALLPTTDRLEATLRAARDVVTGPVGEAGDDAWAAFYRAATSSYPFGPGEGCFCVEALGANGCQPGSGCRSGAGSFDSIALTLGYAPVAAALRAVLARR
;
A
#
# COMPACT_ATOMS: atom_id res chain seq x y z
N MET A 1 -18.72 1.63 4.68
CA MET A 1 -17.48 1.52 3.88
C MET A 1 -16.82 0.22 4.31
N THR A 2 -16.61 -0.73 3.40
CA THR A 2 -15.97 -2.00 3.74
C THR A 2 -14.54 -1.71 4.18
N ASP A 3 -14.14 -2.14 5.37
CA ASP A 3 -12.73 -2.08 5.75
C ASP A 3 -11.96 -3.11 4.92
N VAL A 4 -11.30 -2.63 3.87
CA VAL A 4 -10.52 -3.45 2.93
C VAL A 4 -9.53 -4.35 3.67
N LEU A 5 -8.99 -3.88 4.81
CA LEU A 5 -8.01 -4.63 5.60
C LEU A 5 -8.63 -5.66 6.56
N ALA A 6 -9.93 -5.61 6.83
CA ALA A 6 -10.57 -6.54 7.76
C ALA A 6 -10.41 -8.01 7.34
N THR A 7 -10.39 -8.27 6.02
CA THR A 7 -10.19 -9.60 5.45
C THR A 7 -8.83 -10.23 5.80
N LEU A 8 -7.81 -9.42 6.09
CA LEU A 8 -6.47 -9.88 6.44
C LEU A 8 -6.33 -10.23 7.93
N ARG A 9 -7.22 -9.72 8.80
CA ARG A 9 -7.12 -9.89 10.26
C ARG A 9 -7.44 -11.31 10.70
N GLU A 10 -8.34 -11.97 9.99
CA GLU A 10 -8.90 -13.27 10.37
C GLU A 10 -8.12 -14.46 9.78
N THR A 11 -7.13 -14.19 8.93
CA THR A 11 -6.38 -15.23 8.22
C THR A 11 -4.98 -15.40 8.81
N GLU A 12 -4.62 -16.61 9.25
CA GLU A 12 -3.23 -16.92 9.58
C GLU A 12 -2.40 -17.03 8.30
N LEU A 13 -1.55 -16.03 8.07
CA LEU A 13 -0.64 -15.94 6.94
C LEU A 13 0.80 -15.86 7.43
N ASP A 14 1.69 -16.60 6.78
CA ASP A 14 3.13 -16.38 6.93
C ASP A 14 3.52 -14.97 6.43
N ASP A 15 4.75 -14.55 6.73
CA ASP A 15 5.20 -13.19 6.44
C ASP A 15 5.13 -12.82 4.95
N ARG A 16 5.42 -13.79 4.07
CA ARG A 16 5.39 -13.56 2.62
C ARG A 16 3.97 -13.52 2.11
N ALA A 17 3.15 -14.48 2.52
CA ALA A 17 1.75 -14.58 2.17
C ALA A 17 0.98 -13.34 2.62
N LEU A 18 1.29 -12.78 3.81
CA LEU A 18 0.67 -11.55 4.30
C LEU A 18 0.94 -10.36 3.39
N VAL A 19 2.20 -10.14 2.99
CA VAL A 19 2.57 -9.03 2.09
C VAL A 19 1.86 -9.19 0.75
N HIS A 20 1.88 -10.39 0.17
CA HIS A 20 1.23 -10.67 -1.12
C HIS A 20 -0.28 -10.49 -1.06
N GLU A 21 -0.91 -10.95 0.00
CA GLU A 21 -2.36 -10.83 0.18
C GLU A 21 -2.78 -9.38 0.39
N LEU A 22 -1.97 -8.57 1.10
CA LEU A 22 -2.19 -7.12 1.18
C LEU A 22 -2.15 -6.47 -0.20
N VAL A 23 -1.13 -6.77 -1.02
CA VAL A 23 -1.02 -6.24 -2.39
C VAL A 23 -2.27 -6.57 -3.18
N ARG A 24 -2.69 -7.84 -3.15
CA ARG A 24 -3.90 -8.32 -3.83
C ARG A 24 -5.14 -7.56 -3.39
N VAL A 25 -5.39 -7.49 -2.09
CA VAL A 25 -6.60 -6.91 -1.52
C VAL A 25 -6.69 -5.42 -1.83
N LEU A 26 -5.59 -4.68 -1.70
CA LEU A 26 -5.52 -3.27 -2.10
C LEU A 26 -5.77 -3.11 -3.60
N ASP A 27 -5.12 -3.89 -4.46
CA ASP A 27 -5.26 -3.72 -5.91
C ASP A 27 -6.68 -4.08 -6.41
N LEU A 28 -7.35 -5.05 -5.78
CA LEU A 28 -8.75 -5.37 -6.05
C LEU A 28 -9.71 -4.27 -5.60
N ALA A 29 -9.44 -3.63 -4.46
CA ALA A 29 -10.21 -2.47 -4.00
C ALA A 29 -10.04 -1.30 -5.00
N TYR A 30 -8.81 -1.05 -5.45
CA TYR A 30 -8.54 -0.04 -6.48
C TYR A 30 -9.32 -0.29 -7.76
N ALA A 31 -9.33 -1.54 -8.24
CA ALA A 31 -10.02 -1.91 -9.48
C ALA A 31 -11.55 -1.72 -9.41
N ARG A 32 -12.12 -1.67 -8.20
CA ARG A 32 -13.55 -1.42 -7.95
C ARG A 32 -13.86 0.06 -7.71
N ASP A 33 -12.88 0.95 -7.87
CA ASP A 33 -12.95 2.37 -7.50
C ASP A 33 -13.34 2.58 -6.01
N ASP A 34 -12.93 1.64 -5.14
CA ASP A 34 -13.17 1.74 -3.71
C ASP A 34 -12.21 2.76 -3.10
N ARG A 35 -12.72 3.97 -2.85
CA ARG A 35 -11.93 5.07 -2.28
C ARG A 35 -11.34 4.78 -0.89
N SER A 36 -11.85 3.77 -0.16
CA SER A 36 -11.27 3.37 1.13
C SER A 36 -9.82 2.87 1.02
N ILE A 37 -9.43 2.40 -0.18
CA ILE A 37 -8.04 2.00 -0.45
C ILE A 37 -7.05 3.11 -0.13
N ARG A 38 -7.42 4.37 -0.34
CA ARG A 38 -6.51 5.51 -0.20
C ARG A 38 -5.98 5.63 1.23
N HIS A 39 -6.89 5.53 2.20
CA HIS A 39 -6.54 5.54 3.61
C HIS A 39 -5.82 4.26 4.01
N ALA A 40 -6.27 3.09 3.54
CA ALA A 40 -5.64 1.81 3.84
C ALA A 40 -4.17 1.79 3.36
N TYR A 41 -3.95 2.13 2.09
CA TYR A 41 -2.63 2.25 1.48
C TYR A 41 -1.75 3.24 2.24
N ALA A 42 -2.21 4.47 2.47
CA ALA A 42 -1.43 5.49 3.14
C ALA A 42 -1.07 5.07 4.58
N THR A 43 -1.97 4.40 5.29
CA THR A 43 -1.68 3.86 6.63
C THR A 43 -0.57 2.80 6.57
N CYS A 44 -0.67 1.83 5.66
CA CYS A 44 0.36 0.81 5.47
C CYS A 44 1.71 1.42 5.09
N LEU A 45 1.69 2.43 4.21
CA LEU A 45 2.90 3.13 3.79
C LEU A 45 3.61 3.85 4.93
N LEU A 46 2.87 4.47 5.87
CA LEU A 46 3.49 5.16 6.99
C LEU A 46 4.32 4.22 7.88
N GLU A 47 3.81 3.00 8.08
CA GLU A 47 4.47 2.01 8.94
C GLU A 47 5.62 1.31 8.20
N VAL A 48 5.41 0.90 6.95
CA VAL A 48 6.46 0.25 6.15
C VAL A 48 7.57 1.24 5.77
N GLY A 49 7.21 2.47 5.40
CA GLY A 49 8.17 3.50 5.02
C GLY A 49 9.07 3.96 6.18
N ALA A 50 8.64 3.81 7.43
CA ALA A 50 9.48 4.07 8.61
C ALA A 50 10.65 3.09 8.75
N LEU A 51 10.63 1.95 8.03
CA LEU A 51 11.72 0.98 8.00
C LEU A 51 12.84 1.35 7.03
N LEU A 52 12.59 2.30 6.12
CA LEU A 52 13.54 2.66 5.07
C LEU A 52 14.48 3.79 5.50
N PRO A 53 15.68 3.87 4.90
CA PRO A 53 16.56 5.01 5.07
C PRO A 53 15.87 6.32 4.67
N THR A 54 15.88 7.27 5.58
CA THR A 54 15.25 8.58 5.38
C THR A 54 15.96 9.38 4.29
N THR A 55 15.17 9.94 3.37
CA THR A 55 15.60 10.91 2.35
C THR A 55 14.56 12.01 2.25
N ASP A 56 14.91 13.20 1.75
CA ASP A 56 13.95 14.31 1.57
C ASP A 56 12.71 13.89 0.75
N ARG A 57 12.90 13.00 -0.23
CA ARG A 57 11.84 12.46 -1.08
C ARG A 57 10.91 11.52 -0.30
N LEU A 58 11.48 10.59 0.48
CA LEU A 58 10.71 9.71 1.34
C LEU A 58 9.94 10.51 2.40
N GLU A 59 10.57 11.51 3.02
CA GLU A 59 9.92 12.36 4.01
C GLU A 59 8.74 13.15 3.42
N ALA A 60 8.88 13.69 2.21
CA ALA A 60 7.79 14.36 1.52
C ALA A 60 6.62 13.40 1.24
N THR A 61 6.92 12.17 0.81
CA THR A 61 5.93 11.12 0.58
C THR A 61 5.21 10.72 1.87
N LEU A 62 5.95 10.48 2.95
CA LEU A 62 5.37 10.14 4.26
C LEU A 62 4.55 11.29 4.83
N ARG A 63 4.95 12.54 4.61
CA ARG A 63 4.16 13.72 5.02
C ARG A 63 2.82 13.75 4.29
N ALA A 64 2.83 13.63 2.96
CA ALA A 64 1.60 13.62 2.18
C ALA A 64 0.71 12.39 2.52
N ALA A 65 1.30 11.25 2.85
CA ALA A 65 0.57 10.08 3.33
C ALA A 65 -0.11 10.33 4.69
N ARG A 66 0.54 11.06 5.62
CA ARG A 66 -0.11 11.49 6.87
C ARG A 66 -1.31 12.38 6.59
N ASP A 67 -1.17 13.33 5.67
CA ASP A 67 -2.27 14.23 5.30
C ASP A 67 -3.49 13.47 4.75
N VAL A 68 -3.26 12.39 3.98
CA VAL A 68 -4.33 11.46 3.55
C VAL A 68 -4.98 10.78 4.76
N VAL A 69 -4.18 10.22 5.68
CA VAL A 69 -4.71 9.46 6.82
C VAL A 69 -5.48 10.35 7.81
N THR A 70 -5.02 11.57 8.06
CA THR A 70 -5.65 12.52 8.98
C THR A 70 -6.72 13.39 8.33
N GLY A 71 -6.78 13.40 6.99
CA GLY A 71 -7.70 14.20 6.21
C GLY A 71 -9.10 13.60 6.12
N PRO A 72 -10.05 14.33 5.47
CA PRO A 72 -11.39 13.83 5.22
C PRO A 72 -11.38 12.66 4.24
N VAL A 73 -12.33 11.73 4.43
CA VAL A 73 -12.56 10.57 3.54
C VAL A 73 -13.50 10.97 2.39
N GLY A 74 -13.35 10.35 1.22
CA GLY A 74 -14.23 10.57 0.08
C GLY A 74 -13.76 11.72 -0.81
N GLU A 75 -14.68 12.42 -1.48
CA GLU A 75 -14.36 13.50 -2.42
C GLU A 75 -13.62 14.66 -1.75
N ALA A 76 -13.96 14.99 -0.51
CA ALA A 76 -13.28 16.02 0.28
C ALA A 76 -11.79 15.69 0.52
N GLY A 77 -11.38 14.42 0.40
CA GLY A 77 -10.00 13.96 0.52
C GLY A 77 -9.23 13.88 -0.81
N ASP A 78 -9.84 14.26 -1.93
CA ASP A 78 -9.24 14.10 -3.27
C ASP A 78 -7.95 14.93 -3.42
N ASP A 79 -7.90 16.12 -2.83
CA ASP A 79 -6.71 16.98 -2.90
C ASP A 79 -5.52 16.38 -2.13
N ALA A 80 -5.78 15.85 -0.92
CA ALA A 80 -4.76 15.17 -0.13
C ALA A 80 -4.25 13.91 -0.85
N TRP A 81 -5.16 13.13 -1.44
CA TRP A 81 -4.79 11.98 -2.25
C TRP A 81 -3.98 12.36 -3.49
N ALA A 82 -4.35 13.43 -4.19
CA ALA A 82 -3.63 13.91 -5.35
C ALA A 82 -2.22 14.41 -4.98
N ALA A 83 -2.07 15.10 -3.84
CA ALA A 83 -0.77 15.51 -3.32
C ALA A 83 0.10 14.30 -2.97
N PHE A 84 -0.47 13.32 -2.28
CA PHE A 84 0.18 12.05 -1.97
C PHE A 84 0.62 11.32 -3.25
N TYR A 85 -0.27 11.16 -4.23
CA TYR A 85 0.03 10.51 -5.50
C TYR A 85 1.24 11.16 -6.20
N ARG A 86 1.28 12.50 -6.26
CA ARG A 86 2.42 13.24 -6.84
C ARG A 86 3.72 13.04 -6.07
N ALA A 87 3.66 13.07 -4.73
CA ALA A 87 4.83 12.85 -3.90
C ALA A 87 5.36 11.40 -4.02
N ALA A 88 4.45 10.42 -4.01
CA ALA A 88 4.78 9.02 -4.19
C ALA A 88 5.46 8.81 -5.54
N THR A 89 4.77 9.08 -6.67
CA THR A 89 5.33 8.89 -8.03
C THR A 89 6.65 9.61 -8.35
N SER A 90 7.11 10.55 -7.52
CA SER A 90 8.43 11.20 -7.63
C SER A 90 9.50 10.60 -6.71
N SER A 91 9.17 9.56 -5.95
CA SER A 91 9.97 8.94 -4.90
C SER A 91 10.04 7.43 -5.09
N TYR A 92 11.02 6.93 -5.85
CA TYR A 92 11.31 5.48 -5.90
C TYR A 92 11.54 4.92 -4.47
N PRO A 93 10.97 3.77 -4.07
CA PRO A 93 10.15 2.81 -4.87
C PRO A 93 8.63 2.99 -4.70
N PHE A 94 8.16 4.18 -4.34
CA PHE A 94 6.76 4.44 -4.04
C PHE A 94 6.08 5.03 -5.28
N GLY A 95 4.96 4.48 -5.72
CA GLY A 95 4.19 5.11 -6.77
C GLY A 95 3.33 4.12 -7.55
N PRO A 96 2.07 4.47 -7.88
CA PRO A 96 1.33 3.75 -8.91
C PRO A 96 2.09 3.79 -10.24
N GLY A 97 2.35 2.62 -10.80
CA GLY A 97 3.23 2.39 -11.95
C GLY A 97 4.61 1.83 -11.61
N GLU A 98 5.03 1.83 -10.34
CA GLU A 98 6.29 1.23 -9.89
C GLU A 98 6.05 0.00 -9.01
N GLY A 99 6.88 -1.05 -9.19
CA GLY A 99 6.77 -2.32 -8.44
C GLY A 99 5.77 -3.31 -9.03
N CYS A 100 6.01 -3.78 -10.26
CA CYS A 100 5.18 -4.83 -10.86
C CYS A 100 5.31 -6.14 -10.09
N PHE A 101 4.24 -6.54 -9.39
CA PHE A 101 4.12 -7.85 -8.77
C PHE A 101 2.95 -8.60 -9.39
N CYS A 102 3.19 -9.27 -10.53
CA CYS A 102 2.20 -10.18 -11.09
C CYS A 102 1.90 -11.29 -10.09
N VAL A 103 0.75 -11.24 -9.40
CA VAL A 103 0.28 -12.37 -8.61
C VAL A 103 -0.15 -13.46 -9.60
N GLU A 104 0.78 -14.34 -9.98
CA GLU A 104 0.55 -15.43 -10.94
C GLU A 104 -0.65 -16.30 -10.51
N ALA A 105 -0.86 -16.47 -9.20
CA ALA A 105 -1.98 -17.21 -8.62
C ALA A 105 -3.36 -16.61 -8.96
N LEU A 106 -3.44 -15.37 -9.44
CA LEU A 106 -4.68 -14.71 -9.87
C LEU A 106 -4.82 -14.67 -11.40
N GLY A 107 -3.90 -15.31 -12.14
CA GLY A 107 -3.87 -15.24 -13.60
C GLY A 107 -3.50 -13.87 -14.16
N ALA A 108 -2.90 -13.00 -13.34
CA ALA A 108 -2.50 -11.65 -13.74
C ALA A 108 -1.21 -11.71 -14.57
N ASN A 109 -1.32 -11.42 -15.87
CA ASN A 109 -0.18 -11.24 -16.78
C ASN A 109 0.01 -9.73 -17.04
N GLY A 110 1.10 -9.13 -16.57
CA GLY A 110 1.40 -7.70 -16.72
C GLY A 110 0.65 -6.80 -15.73
N CYS A 111 0.34 -5.55 -16.10
CA CYS A 111 -0.32 -4.55 -15.24
C CYS A 111 -1.83 -4.77 -15.02
N GLN A 112 -2.27 -6.02 -14.92
CA GLN A 112 -3.67 -6.39 -14.71
C GLN A 112 -4.09 -6.24 -13.23
N PRO A 113 -5.40 -6.14 -12.92
CA PRO A 113 -5.88 -6.14 -11.55
C PRO A 113 -5.36 -7.34 -10.74
N GLY A 114 -4.88 -7.08 -9.54
CA GLY A 114 -4.13 -8.01 -8.69
C GLY A 114 -2.60 -7.84 -8.77
N SER A 115 -2.05 -7.08 -9.72
CA SER A 115 -0.58 -6.97 -9.91
C SER A 115 0.10 -5.93 -9.01
N GLY A 116 -0.68 -5.12 -8.31
CA GLY A 116 -0.16 -4.00 -7.51
C GLY A 116 0.40 -2.83 -8.32
N CYS A 117 0.54 -2.95 -9.66
CA CYS A 117 1.05 -1.88 -10.51
C CYS A 117 0.12 -0.67 -10.51
N ARG A 118 -1.19 -0.91 -10.62
CA ARG A 118 -2.19 0.16 -10.80
C ARG A 118 -2.48 0.88 -9.49
N SER A 119 -2.55 0.14 -8.38
CA SER A 119 -2.70 0.72 -7.05
C SER A 119 -1.39 1.27 -6.46
N GLY A 120 -0.23 0.87 -6.98
CA GLY A 120 1.08 1.09 -6.36
C GLY A 120 1.39 0.13 -5.21
N ALA A 121 0.48 -0.79 -4.86
CA ALA A 121 0.64 -1.68 -3.72
C ALA A 121 1.81 -2.66 -3.90
N GLY A 122 2.24 -2.93 -5.13
CA GLY A 122 3.41 -3.76 -5.40
C GLY A 122 4.73 -3.18 -4.86
N SER A 123 4.75 -1.89 -4.48
CA SER A 123 5.86 -1.30 -3.73
C SER A 123 6.13 -2.01 -2.39
N PHE A 124 5.09 -2.54 -1.72
CA PHE A 124 5.28 -3.28 -0.45
C PHE A 124 6.08 -4.58 -0.64
N ASP A 125 5.85 -5.32 -1.72
CA ASP A 125 6.63 -6.52 -2.06
C ASP A 125 8.06 -6.13 -2.45
N SER A 126 8.24 -5.05 -3.21
CA SER A 126 9.57 -4.55 -3.59
C SER A 126 10.41 -4.15 -2.37
N ILE A 127 9.78 -3.53 -1.36
CA ILE A 127 10.40 -3.21 -0.08
C ILE A 127 10.73 -4.48 0.71
N ALA A 128 9.81 -5.45 0.73
CA ALA A 128 10.03 -6.74 1.39
C ALA A 128 11.17 -7.54 0.76
N LEU A 129 11.36 -7.47 -0.56
CA LEU A 129 12.53 -8.06 -1.24
C LEU A 129 13.84 -7.40 -0.82
N THR A 130 13.81 -6.10 -0.48
CA THR A 130 15.00 -5.34 -0.07
C THR A 130 15.33 -5.53 1.41
N LEU A 131 14.33 -5.45 2.29
CA LEU A 131 14.49 -5.47 3.75
C LEU A 131 14.29 -6.87 4.37
N GLY A 132 13.71 -7.80 3.62
CA GLY A 132 13.14 -9.05 4.12
C GLY A 132 11.65 -8.94 4.41
N TYR A 133 10.92 -10.04 4.23
CA TYR A 133 9.47 -10.10 4.47
C TYR A 133 9.10 -9.94 5.94
N ALA A 134 9.87 -10.50 6.88
CA ALA A 134 9.56 -10.47 8.31
C ALA A 134 9.38 -9.04 8.89
N PRO A 135 10.31 -8.08 8.71
CA PRO A 135 10.12 -6.73 9.25
C PRO A 135 8.94 -5.99 8.60
N VAL A 136 8.72 -6.18 7.29
CA VAL A 136 7.57 -5.59 6.59
C VAL A 136 6.26 -6.18 7.09
N ALA A 137 6.17 -7.51 7.20
CA ALA A 137 5.02 -8.21 7.73
C ALA A 137 4.71 -7.78 9.18
N ALA A 138 5.72 -7.60 10.03
CA ALA A 138 5.53 -7.09 11.38
C ALA A 138 4.92 -5.69 11.41
N ALA A 139 5.41 -4.76 10.58
CA ALA A 139 4.85 -3.42 10.45
C ALA A 139 3.39 -3.46 9.96
N LEU A 140 3.09 -4.32 8.98
CA LEU A 140 1.72 -4.51 8.47
C LEU A 140 0.79 -5.11 9.53
N ARG A 141 1.24 -6.11 10.29
CA ARG A 141 0.45 -6.66 11.42
C ARG A 141 0.16 -5.58 12.47
N ALA A 142 1.09 -4.66 12.72
CA ALA A 142 0.84 -3.54 13.62
C ALA A 142 -0.25 -2.58 13.09
N VAL A 143 -0.36 -2.39 11.76
CA VAL A 143 -1.50 -1.67 11.16
C VAL A 143 -2.80 -2.42 11.41
N LEU A 144 -2.82 -3.71 11.09
CA LEU A 144 -4.02 -4.56 11.20
C LEU A 144 -4.53 -4.68 12.65
N ALA A 145 -3.64 -4.64 13.63
CA ALA A 145 -3.99 -4.69 15.05
C ALA A 145 -4.63 -3.39 15.60
N ARG A 146 -4.39 -2.23 14.96
CA ARG A 146 -4.88 -0.91 15.41
C ARG A 146 -6.24 -0.51 14.82
N ARG A 147 -6.72 -1.24 13.82
CA ARG A 147 -8.06 -1.05 13.25
C ARG A 147 -9.07 -1.94 13.95
#